data_AF-A0AAP0H8B6-F1
#
_entry.id   AF-A0AAP0H8B6-F1
#
_cell.length_a   1.000
_cell.length_b   1.000
_cell.length_c   1.000
_cell.angle_alpha   90.00
_cell.angle_beta   90.00
_cell.angle_gamma   90.00
#
_symmetry.space_group_name_H-M   'P 1'
#
loop_
_entity.id
_entity.type
_entity.pdbx_description
1 polymer ?
#
loop_
_entity_poly.entity_id
_entity_poly.type
_entity_poly.pdbx_seq_one_letter_code
_entity_poly.pdbx_strand_id
1 'polypeptide(L)'
;MYGVLCRHIFYILGFNDVLEFPKQYVLRRWTREAVPNVANPMVPLDGVQAADIDVDAVVRDIMFSTEYIVNKLVKDMDKLCLFRENIKKEMSEADNLPVVLPGPRPKDRMAIYAGSTQPSNTTIRVPIGTRFKGCGPGKRLKSAREQAISQSGKKQRKCSKCDAIDHDARIDIISSVLHPR
;
A
#
# COMPACT_ATOMS: atom_id res chain seq x y z
N MET A 1 12.27 22.58 -4.17
CA MET A 1 11.57 21.77 -3.16
C MET A 1 10.30 22.52 -2.77
N TYR A 2 9.12 22.06 -3.18
CA TYR A 2 7.86 22.68 -2.75
C TYR A 2 7.41 21.98 -1.46
N GLY A 3 7.30 22.76 -0.38
CA GLY A 3 6.93 22.29 0.95
C GLY A 3 5.52 21.70 0.95
N VAL A 4 5.33 20.67 1.78
CA VAL A 4 4.01 20.07 1.99
C VAL A 4 3.15 21.11 2.70
N LEU A 5 1.91 21.31 2.23
CA LEU A 5 0.99 22.20 2.91
C LEU A 5 0.72 21.70 4.34
N CYS A 6 0.91 22.58 5.31
CA CYS A 6 0.66 22.26 6.70
C CYS A 6 -0.85 22.17 6.98
N ARG A 7 -1.22 21.46 8.06
CA ARG A 7 -2.62 21.31 8.48
C ARG A 7 -3.37 22.65 8.61
N HIS A 8 -2.67 23.72 8.98
CA HIS A 8 -3.26 25.05 9.18
C HIS A 8 -3.92 25.63 7.93
N ILE A 9 -3.38 25.36 6.73
CA ILE A 9 -3.95 25.93 5.51
C ILE A 9 -5.31 25.32 5.18
N PHE A 10 -5.52 24.05 5.54
CA PHE A 10 -6.82 23.39 5.33
C PHE A 10 -7.89 23.98 6.24
N TYR A 11 -7.54 24.35 7.48
CA TYR A 11 -8.47 25.06 8.36
C TYR A 11 -8.84 26.44 7.82
N ILE A 12 -7.85 27.21 7.36
CA ILE A 12 -8.11 28.55 6.79
C ILE A 12 -9.00 28.45 5.55
N LEU A 13 -8.77 27.49 4.66
CA LEU A 13 -9.61 27.29 3.47
C LEU A 13 -11.05 26.91 3.84
N GLY A 14 -11.22 26.05 4.86
CA GLY A 14 -12.55 25.71 5.39
C GLY A 14 -13.28 26.90 6.01
N PHE A 15 -12.56 27.80 6.73
CA PHE A 15 -13.14 29.04 7.27
C PHE A 15 -13.54 30.06 6.21
N ASN A 16 -13.02 29.95 4.98
CA ASN A 16 -13.34 30.84 3.87
C ASN A 16 -14.34 30.22 2.88
N ASP A 17 -15.07 29.18 3.30
CA ASP A 17 -16.05 28.45 2.48
C ASP A 17 -15.50 27.97 1.13
N VAL A 18 -14.21 27.66 1.07
CA VAL A 18 -13.57 27.12 -0.13
C VAL A 18 -13.96 25.64 -0.25
N LEU A 19 -15.00 25.36 -1.02
CA LEU A 19 -15.51 24.01 -1.26
C LEU A 19 -14.59 23.18 -2.17
N GLU A 20 -13.83 23.84 -3.05
CA GLU A 20 -12.90 23.17 -3.97
C GLU A 20 -11.46 23.60 -3.75
N PHE A 21 -10.60 22.63 -3.46
CA PHE A 21 -9.19 22.87 -3.24
C PHE A 21 -8.48 23.30 -4.55
N PRO A 22 -7.78 24.46 -4.59
CA PRO A 22 -7.21 24.95 -5.84
C PRO A 22 -6.17 23.97 -6.43
N LYS A 23 -6.40 23.55 -7.68
CA LYS A 23 -5.58 22.53 -8.38
C LYS A 23 -4.10 22.91 -8.49
N GLN A 24 -3.77 24.20 -8.48
CA GLN A 24 -2.38 24.68 -8.49
C GLN A 24 -1.55 24.22 -7.28
N TYR A 25 -2.20 23.89 -6.17
CA TYR A 25 -1.54 23.38 -4.97
C TYR A 25 -1.53 21.84 -4.88
N VAL A 26 -2.16 21.15 -5.84
CA VAL A 26 -2.20 19.69 -5.89
C VAL A 26 -0.96 19.17 -6.64
N LEU A 27 -0.01 18.64 -5.89
CA LEU A 27 1.21 18.07 -6.48
C LEU A 27 0.92 16.71 -7.14
N ARG A 28 1.54 16.44 -8.30
CA ARG A 28 1.43 15.15 -9.02
C ARG A 28 1.74 13.92 -8.16
N ARG A 29 2.61 14.06 -7.16
CA ARG A 29 2.93 12.98 -6.20
C ARG A 29 1.72 12.58 -5.33
N TRP A 30 0.81 13.51 -5.04
CA TRP A 30 -0.40 13.24 -4.24
C TRP A 30 -1.47 12.52 -5.05
N THR A 31 -1.50 12.71 -6.36
CA THR A 31 -2.47 12.07 -7.26
C THR A 31 -1.97 10.74 -7.84
N ARG A 32 -0.71 10.34 -7.58
CA ARG A 32 -0.09 9.16 -8.20
C ARG A 32 -0.64 7.83 -7.68
N GLU A 33 -0.98 7.77 -6.40
CA GLU A 33 -1.61 6.62 -5.73
C GLU A 33 -3.01 6.97 -5.22
N ALA A 34 -3.53 8.13 -5.62
CA ALA A 34 -4.91 8.47 -5.34
C ALA A 34 -5.81 7.49 -6.10
N VAL A 35 -6.54 6.66 -5.36
CA VAL A 35 -7.53 5.75 -5.92
C VAL A 35 -8.55 6.62 -6.67
N PRO A 36 -8.72 6.43 -8.00
CA PRO A 36 -9.77 7.12 -8.73
C PRO A 36 -11.09 6.86 -8.02
N ASN A 37 -11.91 7.89 -7.85
CA ASN A 37 -13.12 7.83 -7.04
C ASN A 37 -14.11 6.73 -7.48
N VAL A 38 -13.95 6.21 -8.70
CA VAL A 38 -14.69 5.07 -9.26
C VAL A 38 -14.31 3.70 -8.66
N ALA A 39 -13.12 3.58 -8.07
CA ALA A 39 -12.67 2.38 -7.35
C ALA A 39 -12.81 2.53 -5.82
N ASN A 40 -13.27 3.70 -5.37
CA ASN A 40 -13.72 3.93 -4.01
C ASN A 40 -15.25 3.67 -4.01
N PRO A 41 -15.81 2.81 -3.15
CA PRO A 41 -17.27 2.58 -3.10
C PRO A 41 -18.06 3.80 -2.57
N MET A 42 -17.47 5.00 -2.61
CA MET A 42 -17.93 6.23 -1.97
C MET A 42 -18.55 7.24 -2.94
N VAL A 43 -18.72 6.91 -4.23
CA VAL A 43 -19.60 7.69 -5.13
C VAL A 43 -20.48 6.75 -5.93
N PRO A 44 -21.82 6.87 -5.84
CA PRO A 44 -22.72 6.04 -6.61
C PRO A 44 -22.52 6.30 -8.11
N LEU A 45 -22.18 5.22 -8.82
CA LEU A 45 -22.39 5.15 -10.26
C LEU A 45 -23.90 5.17 -10.49
N ASP A 46 -24.32 6.08 -11.36
CA ASP A 46 -25.71 6.34 -11.70
C ASP A 46 -26.50 5.04 -11.96
N GLY A 47 -27.62 4.88 -11.25
CA GLY A 47 -28.62 3.86 -11.52
C GLY A 47 -28.68 2.69 -10.53
N VAL A 48 -29.22 2.92 -9.33
CA VAL A 48 -30.39 2.20 -8.80
C VAL A 48 -31.07 3.12 -7.79
N GLN A 49 -32.28 3.58 -8.11
CA GLN A 49 -33.14 4.29 -7.16
C GLN A 49 -33.64 3.29 -6.10
N ALA A 50 -33.00 3.27 -4.94
CA ALA A 50 -33.71 3.22 -3.68
C ALA A 50 -33.66 4.64 -3.10
N ALA A 51 -34.68 5.08 -2.38
CA ALA A 51 -34.65 6.38 -1.71
C ALA A 51 -33.55 6.37 -0.63
N ASP A 52 -32.30 6.62 -1.04
CA ASP A 52 -31.15 6.73 -0.15
C ASP A 52 -31.35 8.01 0.65
N ILE A 53 -31.80 7.84 1.88
CA ILE A 53 -31.57 8.82 2.93
C ILE A 53 -30.06 9.08 2.89
N ASP A 54 -29.66 10.31 2.57
CA ASP A 54 -28.26 10.73 2.65
C ASP A 54 -27.81 10.58 4.11
N VAL A 55 -27.23 9.41 4.42
CA VAL A 55 -26.77 9.05 5.77
C VAL A 55 -25.80 10.11 6.27
N ASP A 56 -24.97 10.66 5.39
CA ASP A 56 -24.01 11.71 5.73
C ASP A 56 -24.71 13.05 6.03
N ALA A 57 -25.81 13.38 5.37
CA ALA A 57 -26.64 14.53 5.76
C ALA A 57 -27.28 14.33 7.14
N VAL A 58 -27.83 13.15 7.41
CA VAL A 58 -28.44 12.85 8.71
C VAL A 58 -27.41 12.91 9.83
N VAL A 59 -26.23 12.34 9.63
CA VAL A 59 -25.14 12.39 10.61
C VAL A 59 -24.71 13.83 10.89
N ARG A 60 -24.58 14.66 9.84
CA ARG A 60 -24.26 16.10 10.01
C ARG A 60 -25.33 16.84 10.78
N ASP A 61 -26.60 16.59 10.49
CA ASP A 61 -27.73 17.26 11.16
C ASP A 61 -27.80 16.90 12.65
N ILE A 62 -27.56 15.64 13.00
CA ILE A 62 -27.47 15.18 14.40
C ILE A 62 -26.33 15.89 15.14
N MET A 63 -25.13 15.96 14.54
CA MET A 63 -23.99 16.64 15.15
C MET A 63 -24.27 18.13 15.38
N PHE A 64 -24.81 18.82 14.37
CA PHE A 64 -25.14 20.24 14.48
C PHE A 64 -26.22 20.49 15.53
N SER A 65 -27.29 19.69 15.54
CA SER A 65 -28.40 19.83 16.47
C SER A 65 -27.96 19.59 17.92
N THR A 66 -27.13 18.58 18.17
CA THR A 66 -26.59 18.31 19.51
C THR A 66 -25.68 19.44 19.99
N GLU A 67 -24.79 19.94 19.14
CA GLU A 67 -23.94 21.10 19.46
C GLU A 67 -24.76 22.36 19.75
N TYR A 68 -25.78 22.64 18.93
CA TYR A 68 -26.69 23.77 19.12
C TYR A 68 -27.38 23.71 20.50
N ILE A 69 -27.93 22.55 20.87
CA ILE A 69 -28.60 22.36 22.16
C ILE A 69 -27.62 22.56 23.32
N VAL A 70 -26.41 21.98 23.24
CA VAL A 70 -25.38 22.16 24.28
C VAL A 70 -25.02 23.64 24.45
N ASN A 71 -24.76 24.35 23.35
CA ASN A 71 -24.43 25.78 23.38
C ASN A 71 -25.57 26.62 23.96
N LYS A 72 -26.83 26.27 23.67
CA LYS A 72 -28.00 26.96 24.21
C LYS A 72 -28.18 26.71 25.71
N LEU A 73 -27.89 25.50 26.17
CA LEU A 73 -28.11 25.05 27.55
C LEU A 73 -26.88 25.20 28.45
N VAL A 74 -25.72 25.62 27.93
CA VAL A 74 -24.44 25.65 28.67
C VAL A 74 -24.48 26.44 29.99
N LYS A 75 -25.40 27.41 30.11
CA LYS A 75 -25.58 28.23 31.32
C LYS A 75 -26.63 27.68 32.30
N ASP A 76 -27.43 26.71 31.88
CA ASP A 76 -28.49 26.08 32.66
C ASP A 76 -28.12 24.61 32.91
N MET A 77 -27.40 24.40 34.01
CA MET A 77 -26.82 23.10 34.35
C MET A 77 -27.86 22.01 34.57
N ASP A 78 -29.04 22.37 35.09
CA ASP A 78 -30.11 21.40 35.34
C ASP A 78 -30.66 20.87 34.02
N LYS A 79 -30.94 21.76 33.05
CA LYS A 79 -31.39 21.35 31.71
C LYS A 79 -30.31 20.61 30.93
N LEU A 80 -29.05 21.00 31.09
CA LEU A 80 -27.93 20.30 30.45
C LEU A 80 -27.77 18.88 31.01
N CYS A 81 -27.95 18.69 32.33
CA CYS A 81 -27.98 17.37 32.95
C CYS A 81 -29.13 16.51 32.40
N LEU A 82 -30.34 17.06 32.27
CA LEU A 82 -31.47 16.34 31.69
C LEU A 82 -31.19 15.91 30.23
N PHE A 83 -30.60 16.80 29.42
CA PHE A 83 -30.22 16.49 28.05
C PHE A 83 -29.17 15.35 27.98
N ARG A 84 -28.17 15.38 28.87
CA ARG A 84 -27.17 14.31 28.99
C ARG A 84 -27.82 12.95 29.32
N GLU A 85 -28.76 12.92 30.26
CA GLU A 85 -29.42 11.66 30.63
C GLU A 85 -30.29 11.10 29.48
N ASN A 86 -30.90 11.98 28.68
CA ASN A 86 -31.59 11.56 27.46
C ASN A 86 -30.64 10.90 26.44
N ILE A 87 -29.48 11.52 26.18
CA ILE A 87 -28.47 10.93 25.27
C ILE A 87 -27.99 9.57 25.80
N LYS A 88 -27.70 9.45 27.10
CA LYS A 88 -27.28 8.16 27.69
C LYS A 88 -28.34 7.08 27.53
N LYS A 89 -29.62 7.45 27.66
CA LYS A 89 -30.73 6.52 27.46
C LYS A 89 -30.75 6.01 26.02
N GLU A 90 -30.65 6.92 25.05
CA GLU A 90 -30.59 6.57 23.63
C GLU A 90 -29.36 5.70 23.29
N MET A 91 -28.19 6.02 23.86
CA MET A 91 -26.98 5.18 23.72
C MET A 91 -27.21 3.77 24.25
N SER A 92 -27.81 3.63 25.44
CA SER A 92 -28.10 2.32 26.00
C SER A 92 -29.09 1.53 25.15
N GLU A 93 -30.07 2.20 24.54
CA GLU A 93 -31.03 1.54 23.63
C GLU A 93 -30.34 1.08 22.34
N ALA A 94 -29.46 1.90 21.78
CA ALA A 94 -28.65 1.54 20.61
C ALA A 94 -27.70 0.36 20.87
N ASP A 95 -27.08 0.31 22.06
CA ASP A 95 -26.21 -0.81 22.47
C ASP A 95 -26.96 -2.14 22.62
N ASN A 96 -28.28 -2.09 22.91
CA ASN A 96 -29.13 -3.27 23.02
C ASN A 96 -29.64 -3.78 21.66
N LEU A 97 -29.38 -3.06 20.56
CA LEU A 97 -29.69 -3.56 19.23
C LEU A 97 -28.81 -4.77 18.92
N PRO A 98 -29.36 -5.82 18.28
CA PRO A 98 -28.57 -6.99 17.92
C PRO A 98 -27.41 -6.57 17.02
N VAL A 99 -26.20 -6.61 17.58
CA VAL A 99 -24.96 -6.40 16.83
C VAL A 99 -24.94 -7.46 15.73
N VAL A 100 -25.01 -7.03 14.47
CA VAL A 100 -24.52 -7.85 13.37
C VAL A 100 -23.05 -8.06 13.69
N LEU A 101 -22.72 -9.24 14.24
CA LEU A 101 -21.35 -9.58 14.60
C LEU A 101 -20.47 -9.21 13.41
N PRO A 102 -19.41 -8.40 13.60
CA PRO A 102 -18.48 -8.14 12.51
C PRO A 102 -18.10 -9.51 11.96
N GLY A 103 -18.32 -9.69 10.66
CA GLY A 103 -18.08 -10.97 10.00
C GLY A 103 -16.70 -11.51 10.38
N PRO A 104 -16.51 -12.84 10.36
CA PRO A 104 -15.32 -13.50 10.89
C PRO A 104 -14.06 -12.74 10.49
N ARG A 105 -13.16 -12.49 11.46
CA ARG A 105 -11.96 -11.68 11.23
C ARG A 105 -11.19 -12.28 10.05
N PRO A 106 -10.41 -11.50 9.29
CA PRO A 106 -9.69 -12.02 8.13
C PRO A 106 -8.86 -13.28 8.42
N LYS A 107 -8.29 -13.39 9.62
CA LYS A 107 -7.59 -14.59 10.10
C LYS A 107 -8.51 -15.81 10.23
N ASP A 108 -9.71 -15.62 10.78
CA ASP A 108 -10.71 -16.67 10.96
C ASP A 108 -11.25 -17.13 9.59
N ARG A 109 -11.40 -16.20 8.63
CA ARG A 109 -11.75 -16.54 7.22
C ARG A 109 -10.67 -17.37 6.53
N MET A 110 -9.40 -17.03 6.73
CA MET A 110 -8.28 -17.80 6.17
C MET A 110 -8.16 -19.19 6.81
N ALA A 111 -8.39 -19.31 8.12
CA ALA A 111 -8.40 -20.58 8.82
C ALA A 111 -9.47 -21.54 8.28
N ILE A 112 -10.69 -21.03 8.03
CA ILE A 112 -11.79 -21.79 7.41
C ILE A 112 -11.41 -22.25 6.00
N TYR A 113 -10.88 -21.36 5.16
CA TYR A 113 -10.48 -21.72 3.79
C TYR A 113 -9.32 -22.73 3.76
N ALA A 114 -8.36 -22.59 4.66
CA ALA A 114 -7.19 -23.47 4.75
C ALA A 114 -7.47 -24.79 5.50
N GLY A 115 -8.70 -25.01 5.99
CA GLY A 115 -9.05 -26.17 6.82
C GLY A 115 -8.22 -26.29 8.11
N SER A 116 -7.64 -25.19 8.58
CA SER A 116 -6.67 -25.19 9.67
C SER A 116 -7.35 -24.72 10.95
N THR A 117 -7.51 -25.62 11.91
CA THR A 117 -7.84 -25.26 13.29
C THR A 117 -6.55 -25.00 14.05
N GLN A 118 -6.40 -23.80 14.64
CA GLN A 118 -5.20 -23.46 15.39
C GLN A 118 -5.13 -24.37 16.64
N PRO A 119 -4.09 -25.22 16.79
CA PRO A 119 -3.96 -26.05 17.98
C PRO A 119 -3.56 -25.19 19.20
N SER A 120 -4.12 -25.51 20.37
CA SER A 120 -3.90 -24.77 21.62
C SER A 120 -2.46 -24.84 22.15
N ASN A 121 -1.69 -25.84 21.72
CA ASN A 121 -0.26 -25.95 22.00
C ASN A 121 0.49 -26.38 20.73
N THR A 122 1.52 -25.62 20.37
CA THR A 122 2.40 -25.91 19.24
C THR A 122 3.79 -26.25 19.76
N THR A 123 4.19 -27.51 19.69
CA THR A 123 5.58 -27.91 19.94
C THR A 123 6.40 -27.64 18.69
N ILE A 124 7.12 -26.51 18.67
CA ILE A 124 8.01 -26.13 17.57
C ILE A 124 9.25 -27.03 17.62
N ARG A 125 9.36 -27.99 16.69
CA ARG A 125 10.57 -28.78 16.53
C ARG A 125 11.59 -28.00 15.70
N VAL A 126 12.84 -27.98 16.13
CA VAL A 126 13.94 -27.42 15.33
C VAL A 126 14.12 -28.31 14.10
N PRO A 127 14.06 -27.76 12.87
CA PRO A 127 14.24 -28.57 11.68
C PRO A 127 15.69 -29.02 11.58
N ILE A 128 15.90 -30.34 11.66
CA ILE A 128 17.20 -30.97 11.52
C ILE A 128 17.65 -30.81 10.06
N GLY A 129 18.81 -30.20 9.84
CA GLY A 129 19.39 -30.00 8.50
C GLY A 129 19.10 -28.65 7.83
N THR A 130 18.73 -27.61 8.59
CA THR A 130 18.55 -26.26 8.06
C THR A 130 19.90 -25.61 7.68
N ARG A 131 20.05 -25.25 6.41
CA ARG A 131 21.13 -24.36 5.94
C ARG A 131 20.63 -22.92 5.99
N PHE A 132 21.23 -22.12 6.88
CA PHE A 132 21.00 -20.67 6.89
C PHE A 132 21.57 -20.03 5.62
N LYS A 133 21.04 -18.85 5.25
CA LYS A 133 21.57 -18.08 4.12
C LYS A 133 23.06 -17.78 4.37
N GLY A 134 23.92 -18.32 3.50
CA GLY A 134 25.39 -18.21 3.65
C GLY A 134 26.09 -19.48 4.17
N CYS A 135 25.36 -20.52 4.60
CA CYS A 135 25.95 -21.80 5.01
C CYS A 135 26.14 -22.75 3.80
N GLY A 136 27.31 -22.63 3.18
CA GLY A 136 27.85 -23.51 2.14
C GLY A 136 29.13 -22.86 1.59
N PRO A 137 30.05 -23.60 0.95
CA PRO A 137 31.12 -22.95 0.20
C PRO A 137 30.44 -21.96 -0.76
N GLY A 138 30.68 -20.67 -0.55
CA GLY A 138 29.93 -19.53 -1.10
C GLY A 138 30.06 -19.36 -2.61
N LYS A 139 29.79 -20.42 -3.35
CA LYS A 139 29.82 -20.44 -4.81
C LYS A 139 28.37 -20.47 -5.26
N ARG A 140 28.00 -19.37 -5.93
CA ARG A 140 26.75 -19.26 -6.69
C ARG A 140 26.49 -20.56 -7.45
N LEU A 141 25.25 -21.06 -7.39
CA LEU A 141 24.80 -22.18 -8.23
C LEU A 141 25.05 -21.82 -9.71
N LYS A 142 25.82 -22.66 -10.40
CA LYS A 142 26.10 -22.49 -11.83
C LYS A 142 25.02 -23.16 -12.66
N SER A 143 24.58 -22.50 -13.73
CA SER A 143 23.65 -23.12 -14.70
C SER A 143 24.34 -24.25 -15.47
N ALA A 144 23.57 -25.15 -16.07
CA ALA A 144 24.12 -26.23 -16.93
C ALA A 144 25.01 -25.67 -18.06
N ARG A 145 24.61 -24.53 -18.64
CA ARG A 145 25.40 -23.79 -19.64
C ARG A 145 26.75 -23.32 -19.09
N GLU A 146 26.78 -22.75 -17.90
CA GLU A 146 28.04 -22.29 -17.28
C GLU A 146 28.97 -23.44 -16.89
N GLN A 147 28.41 -24.57 -16.46
CA GLN A 147 29.19 -25.78 -16.19
C GLN A 147 29.84 -26.30 -17.48
N ALA A 148 29.08 -26.41 -18.57
CA ALA A 148 29.58 -26.84 -19.87
C ALA A 148 30.68 -25.89 -20.42
N ILE A 149 30.51 -24.57 -20.27
CA ILE A 149 31.52 -23.58 -20.67
C ILE A 149 32.81 -23.74 -19.84
N SER A 150 32.70 -24.01 -18.53
CA SER A 150 33.89 -24.21 -17.70
C SER A 150 34.62 -25.53 -17.97
N GLN A 151 33.91 -26.59 -18.35
CA GLN A 151 34.48 -27.90 -18.67
C GLN A 151 35.14 -27.93 -20.06
N SER A 152 34.65 -27.13 -21.01
CA SER A 152 35.14 -27.11 -22.39
C SER A 152 36.45 -26.35 -22.62
N GLY A 153 37.05 -25.77 -21.56
CA GLY A 153 38.27 -24.97 -21.65
C GLY A 153 38.06 -23.64 -22.39
N LYS A 154 38.89 -22.63 -22.10
CA LYS A 154 38.82 -21.37 -22.84
C LYS A 154 39.50 -21.56 -24.20
N LYS A 155 38.74 -21.41 -25.31
CA LYS A 155 39.35 -21.31 -26.65
C LYS A 155 40.29 -20.10 -26.66
N GLN A 156 41.54 -20.29 -27.07
CA GLN A 156 42.47 -19.18 -27.26
C GLN A 156 41.92 -18.24 -28.32
N ARG A 157 41.97 -16.94 -28.03
CA ARG A 157 41.51 -15.91 -28.96
C ARG A 157 42.53 -15.81 -30.10
N LYS A 158 42.04 -15.75 -31.33
CA LYS A 158 42.84 -15.58 -32.54
C LYS A 158 42.54 -14.24 -33.17
N CYS A 159 43.53 -13.63 -33.82
CA CYS A 159 43.37 -12.45 -34.64
C CYS A 159 42.35 -12.75 -35.76
N SER A 160 41.29 -11.95 -35.89
CA SER A 160 40.28 -12.19 -36.92
C SER A 160 40.76 -11.91 -38.35
N LYS A 161 41.95 -11.33 -38.52
CA LYS A 161 42.53 -10.95 -39.81
C LYS A 161 43.55 -11.99 -40.31
N CYS A 162 44.36 -12.54 -39.41
CA CYS A 162 45.47 -13.44 -39.77
C CYS A 162 45.51 -14.75 -38.95
N ASP A 163 44.49 -15.02 -38.12
CA ASP A 163 44.33 -16.21 -37.29
C ASP A 163 45.47 -16.51 -36.28
N ALA A 164 46.43 -15.60 -36.14
CA ALA A 164 47.51 -15.70 -35.17
C ALA A 164 46.99 -15.56 -33.73
N ILE A 165 47.60 -16.27 -32.78
CA ILE A 165 47.18 -16.30 -31.37
C ILE A 165 47.93 -15.24 -30.53
N ASP A 166 48.98 -14.65 -31.09
CA ASP A 166 49.90 -13.72 -30.41
C ASP A 166 49.41 -12.27 -30.38
N HIS A 167 48.43 -11.91 -31.23
CA HIS A 167 47.84 -10.58 -31.26
C HIS A 167 46.35 -10.59 -31.61
N ASP A 168 45.67 -9.47 -31.32
CA ASP A 168 44.29 -9.20 -31.73
C ASP A 168 44.28 -8.34 -33.00
N ALA A 169 43.19 -8.38 -33.78
CA ALA A 169 43.05 -7.66 -35.07
C ALA A 169 43.22 -6.12 -35.01
N ARG A 170 43.22 -5.55 -33.80
CA ARG A 170 43.48 -4.12 -33.54
C ARG A 170 44.97 -3.76 -33.55
N ILE A 171 45.86 -4.74 -33.32
CA ILE A 171 47.32 -4.58 -33.26
C ILE A 171 47.99 -5.34 -34.44
N ASP A 172 47.20 -5.80 -35.40
CA ASP A 172 47.71 -6.46 -36.60
C ASP A 172 48.42 -5.43 -37.50
N ILE A 173 49.74 -5.31 -37.30
CA ILE A 173 50.65 -4.46 -38.08
C ILE A 173 51.09 -5.16 -39.39
N ILE A 174 50.79 -6.46 -39.54
CA ILE A 174 51.34 -7.32 -40.60
C ILE A 174 50.68 -7.04 -41.96
N SER A 175 49.47 -6.48 -42.01
CA SER A 175 48.88 -6.01 -43.27
C SER A 175 49.47 -4.69 -43.79
N SER A 176 50.17 -3.91 -42.96
CA SER A 176 50.68 -2.58 -43.35
C SER A 176 52.14 -2.56 -43.80
N VAL A 177 52.89 -3.66 -43.65
CA VAL A 177 54.35 -3.66 -43.90
C VAL A 177 54.78 -4.63 -45.02
N LEU A 178 53.98 -5.64 -45.36
CA LEU A 178 54.40 -6.66 -46.34
C LEU A 178 53.97 -6.42 -47.79
N HIS A 179 53.18 -5.36 -48.09
CA HIS A 179 52.89 -4.95 -49.47
C HIS A 179 52.91 -3.41 -49.61
N PRO A 180 54.08 -2.79 -49.78
CA PRO A 180 54.17 -1.44 -50.32
C PRO A 180 53.72 -1.46 -51.79
N ARG A 181 52.95 -0.44 -52.20
CA ARG A 181 52.54 -0.21 -53.58
C ARG A 181 53.71 -0.12 -54.54
#